data_AF-A0A8J1ZRH0-F1
#
_entry.id   AF-A0A8J1ZRH0-F1
#
_cell.length_a   1.000
_cell.length_b   1.000
_cell.length_c   1.000
_cell.angle_alpha   90.00
_cell.angle_beta   90.00
_cell.angle_gamma   90.00
#
_symmetry.space_group_name_H-M   'P 1'
#
loop_
_entity.id
_entity.type
_entity.pdbx_description
1 polymer ?
#
loop_
_entity_poly.entity_id
_entity_poly.type
_entity_poly.pdbx_seq_one_letter_code
_entity_poly.pdbx_strand_id
1 'polypeptide(L)'
;SVYFLLICVLQIIPEISPTGGIATQALPLSIIVLLEVIKAFIETWRRTRADDSENTKKCWRLTTNKTSSGADHCLQPESSSSTGEVDNSDVSVDLEEIEWQHLGVGDIIELHPGDEVPADCILFGAGKDDKRPEIVYVETANLDGEANWKPKRAVQLSSAEVGGNENLNGREEHTPVAFAQRLVRQLRSVEVEAPSSDLYRFHATFWHDSGGSGVQREGLSVDNLLLRGTSLREESSHTHAKSHYALIVYTGKDTRAARNAFCADLRKFSFFDEWVDWIMLRCVLLEVAFCFGMALWNHWCSTSMINHEQQGLQSSNPAPAQQGRSSSRWFYRPL
;
A
#
# COMPACT_ATOMS: atom_id res chain seq x y z
N SER A 1 -13.74 -19.79 -11.46
CA SER A 1 -12.68 -20.81 -11.62
C SER A 1 -12.92 -22.10 -10.83
N VAL A 2 -13.42 -22.06 -9.59
CA VAL A 2 -13.64 -23.27 -8.75
C VAL A 2 -14.58 -24.30 -9.39
N TYR A 3 -15.70 -23.86 -9.98
CA TYR A 3 -16.64 -24.75 -10.67
C TYR A 3 -15.98 -25.54 -11.81
N PHE A 4 -15.27 -24.87 -12.72
CA PHE A 4 -14.57 -25.53 -13.83
C PHE A 4 -13.47 -26.47 -13.36
N LEU A 5 -12.78 -26.13 -12.27
CA LEU A 5 -11.77 -27.00 -11.67
C LEU A 5 -12.42 -28.28 -11.11
N LEU A 6 -13.58 -28.18 -10.45
CA LEU A 6 -14.33 -29.32 -9.94
C LEU A 6 -14.79 -30.24 -11.09
N ILE A 7 -15.31 -29.67 -12.19
CA ILE A 7 -15.68 -30.45 -13.38
C ILE A 7 -14.46 -31.14 -14.00
N CYS A 8 -13.30 -30.47 -14.05
CA CYS A 8 -12.06 -31.10 -14.51
C CYS A 8 -11.68 -32.32 -13.65
N VAL A 9 -11.80 -32.22 -12.33
CA VAL A 9 -11.53 -33.35 -11.41
C VAL A 9 -12.51 -34.50 -11.64
N LEU A 10 -13.81 -34.23 -11.80
CA LEU A 10 -14.81 -35.26 -12.09
C LEU A 10 -14.59 -35.94 -13.45
N GLN A 11 -14.13 -35.20 -14.47
CA GLN A 11 -13.85 -35.76 -15.80
C GLN A 11 -12.68 -36.76 -15.85
N ILE A 12 -11.78 -36.73 -14.85
CA ILE A 12 -10.65 -37.66 -14.74
C ILE A 12 -11.12 -39.07 -14.35
N ILE A 13 -12.26 -39.21 -13.68
CA ILE A 13 -12.79 -40.51 -13.25
C ILE A 13 -13.52 -41.16 -14.44
N PRO A 14 -12.99 -42.25 -15.03
CA PRO A 14 -13.51 -42.82 -16.28
C PRO A 14 -14.91 -43.45 -16.14
N GLU A 15 -15.32 -43.86 -14.93
CA GLU A 15 -16.64 -44.45 -14.69
C GLU A 15 -17.80 -43.44 -14.76
N ILE A 16 -17.52 -42.17 -14.46
CA ILE A 16 -18.53 -41.08 -14.45
C ILE A 16 -18.37 -40.14 -15.65
N SER A 17 -17.25 -40.24 -16.37
CA SER A 17 -16.87 -39.28 -17.40
C SER A 17 -17.37 -39.73 -18.79
N PRO A 18 -18.15 -38.88 -19.49
CA PRO A 18 -18.58 -39.16 -20.86
C PRO A 18 -17.42 -39.05 -21.88
N THR A 19 -16.26 -38.52 -21.47
CA THR A 19 -15.07 -38.31 -22.32
C THR A 19 -13.98 -39.37 -22.09
N GLY A 20 -14.30 -40.49 -21.43
CA GLY A 20 -13.37 -41.61 -21.27
C GLY A 20 -12.15 -41.30 -20.41
N GLY A 21 -12.29 -40.43 -19.41
CA GLY A 21 -11.21 -40.05 -18.49
C GLY A 21 -10.31 -38.91 -18.97
N ILE A 22 -10.58 -38.32 -20.14
CA ILE A 22 -9.85 -37.15 -20.65
C ILE A 22 -10.55 -35.87 -20.19
N ALA A 23 -9.86 -35.05 -19.38
CA ALA A 23 -10.34 -33.76 -18.91
C ALA A 23 -10.26 -32.68 -20.02
N THR A 24 -11.18 -32.72 -20.98
CA THR A 24 -11.21 -31.79 -22.12
C THR A 24 -11.35 -30.33 -21.70
N GLN A 25 -11.94 -30.07 -20.52
CA GLN A 25 -12.08 -28.73 -19.93
C GLN A 25 -10.77 -28.20 -19.31
N ALA A 26 -9.78 -29.06 -19.07
CA ALA A 26 -8.50 -28.64 -18.51
C ALA A 26 -7.71 -27.75 -19.46
N LEU A 27 -7.78 -28.02 -20.78
CA LEU A 27 -7.09 -27.23 -21.79
C LEU A 27 -7.58 -25.75 -21.83
N PRO A 28 -8.87 -25.44 -22.05
CA PRO A 28 -9.33 -24.05 -22.04
C PRO A 28 -9.14 -23.38 -20.68
N LEU A 29 -9.34 -24.11 -19.57
CA LEU A 29 -9.09 -23.57 -18.22
C LEU A 29 -7.63 -23.16 -18.03
N SER A 30 -6.68 -23.98 -18.49
CA SER A 30 -5.25 -23.67 -18.41
C SER A 30 -4.87 -22.41 -19.19
N ILE A 31 -5.46 -22.19 -20.36
CA ILE A 31 -5.25 -20.99 -21.17
C ILE A 31 -5.78 -19.76 -20.44
N ILE A 32 -6.98 -19.84 -19.85
CA ILE A 32 -7.58 -18.71 -19.11
C ILE A 32 -6.72 -18.36 -17.89
N VAL A 33 -6.34 -19.35 -17.08
CA VAL A 33 -5.49 -19.13 -15.90
C VAL A 33 -4.13 -18.57 -16.31
N LEU A 34 -3.55 -19.04 -17.41
CA LEU A 34 -2.31 -18.50 -17.95
C LEU A 34 -2.45 -17.02 -18.33
N LEU A 35 -3.54 -16.64 -19.01
CA LEU A 35 -3.80 -15.25 -19.38
C LEU A 35 -4.02 -14.35 -18.14
N GLU A 36 -4.67 -14.85 -17.09
CA GLU A 36 -4.83 -14.15 -15.81
C GLU A 36 -3.46 -13.89 -15.15
N VAL A 37 -2.59 -14.91 -15.12
CA VAL A 37 -1.23 -14.79 -14.59
C VAL A 37 -0.39 -13.79 -15.41
N ILE A 38 -0.47 -13.85 -16.74
CA ILE A 38 0.23 -12.90 -17.62
C ILE A 38 -0.26 -11.48 -17.39
N LYS A 39 -1.57 -11.27 -17.26
CA LYS A 39 -2.14 -9.94 -16.98
C LYS A 39 -1.65 -9.41 -15.64
N ALA A 40 -1.73 -10.21 -14.58
CA ALA A 40 -1.25 -9.85 -13.24
C ALA A 40 0.26 -9.54 -13.24
N PHE A 41 1.04 -10.29 -14.02
CA PHE A 41 2.45 -10.03 -14.21
C PHE A 41 2.70 -8.69 -14.91
N ILE A 42 2.01 -8.41 -16.03
CA ILE A 42 2.13 -7.14 -16.76
C ILE A 42 1.75 -5.96 -15.86
N GLU A 43 0.68 -6.09 -15.09
CA GLU A 43 0.22 -5.06 -14.14
C GLU A 43 1.26 -4.79 -13.05
N THR A 44 1.76 -5.84 -12.42
CA THR A 44 2.80 -5.73 -11.38
C THR A 44 4.10 -5.14 -11.95
N TRP A 45 4.48 -5.54 -13.16
CA TRP A 45 5.67 -5.00 -13.83
C TRP A 45 5.52 -3.51 -14.13
N ARG A 46 4.36 -3.08 -14.65
CA ARG A 46 4.08 -1.64 -14.87
C ARG A 46 4.11 -0.85 -13.56
N ARG A 47 3.55 -1.40 -12.48
CA ARG A 47 3.58 -0.76 -11.16
C ARG A 47 5.01 -0.61 -10.65
N THR A 48 5.79 -1.68 -10.69
CA THR A 48 7.20 -1.66 -10.24
C THR A 48 8.02 -0.65 -11.04
N ARG A 49 7.81 -0.57 -12.36
CA ARG A 49 8.47 0.43 -13.20
C ARG A 49 8.08 1.87 -12.84
N ALA A 50 6.83 2.10 -12.46
CA ALA A 50 6.38 3.42 -11.99
C ALA A 50 7.00 3.76 -10.63
N ASP A 51 7.01 2.80 -9.69
CA ASP A 51 7.63 2.95 -8.38
C ASP A 51 9.13 3.27 -8.50
N ASP A 52 9.87 2.58 -9.37
CA ASP A 52 11.29 2.84 -9.63
C ASP A 52 11.54 4.25 -10.19
N SER A 53 10.66 4.74 -11.08
CA SER A 53 10.76 6.10 -11.61
C SER A 53 10.55 7.19 -10.56
N GLU A 54 9.75 6.91 -9.53
CA GLU A 54 9.54 7.83 -8.41
C GLU A 54 10.71 7.75 -7.41
N ASN A 55 11.18 6.53 -7.13
CA ASN A 55 12.26 6.27 -6.17
C ASN A 55 13.63 6.83 -6.61
N THR A 56 13.85 6.95 -7.93
CA THR A 56 15.07 7.52 -8.53
C THR A 56 15.00 9.04 -8.72
N LYS A 57 13.87 9.69 -8.38
CA LYS A 57 13.82 11.16 -8.31
C LYS A 57 14.85 11.65 -7.31
N LYS A 58 15.40 12.82 -7.57
CA LYS A 58 16.47 13.41 -6.78
C LYS A 58 15.96 14.54 -5.91
N CYS A 59 16.65 14.80 -4.80
CA CYS A 59 16.45 15.97 -3.96
C CYS A 59 17.76 16.34 -3.27
N TRP A 60 17.81 17.55 -2.71
CA TRP A 60 18.96 18.03 -1.96
C TRP A 60 18.83 17.64 -0.50
N ARG A 61 19.77 16.86 0.01
CA ARG A 61 19.89 16.52 1.43
C ARG A 61 21.02 17.31 2.06
N LEU A 62 20.77 17.80 3.27
CA LEU A 62 21.75 18.46 4.11
C LEU A 62 22.67 17.43 4.78
N THR A 63 23.97 17.57 4.55
CA THR A 63 25.00 16.73 5.17
C THR A 63 25.86 17.59 6.11
N THR A 64 26.19 17.04 7.27
CA THR A 64 27.06 17.71 8.25
C THR A 64 28.40 17.00 8.30
N ASN A 65 29.48 17.72 7.99
CA ASN A 65 30.81 17.17 8.18
C ASN A 65 31.28 17.57 9.58
N LYS A 66 31.49 16.58 10.44
CA LYS A 66 32.27 16.79 11.67
C LYS A 66 33.73 16.73 11.26
N THR A 67 34.45 17.84 11.37
CA THR A 67 35.92 17.86 11.25
C THR A 67 36.52 17.13 12.45
N SER A 68 36.53 15.80 12.40
CA SER A 68 37.28 14.98 13.36
C SER A 68 38.77 15.16 13.08
N SER A 69 39.38 16.18 13.67
CA SER A 69 40.83 16.28 13.75
C SER A 69 41.34 15.18 14.70
N GLY A 70 41.91 14.11 14.12
CA GLY A 70 43.11 13.45 14.64
C GLY A 70 42.97 12.27 15.62
N ALA A 71 43.47 11.13 15.15
CA ALA A 71 44.20 10.07 15.87
C ALA A 71 43.42 8.98 16.64
N ASP A 72 43.36 7.81 16.02
CA ASP A 72 43.98 6.58 16.52
C ASP A 72 44.46 6.61 18.00
N HIS A 73 43.63 6.17 18.93
CA HIS A 73 44.11 5.32 20.03
C HIS A 73 42.94 4.53 20.64
N CYS A 74 42.89 3.25 20.30
CA CYS A 74 42.13 2.27 21.06
C CYS A 74 42.86 2.07 22.41
N LEU A 75 42.18 2.25 23.55
CA LEU A 75 42.30 1.45 24.78
C LEU A 75 41.37 1.99 25.89
N GLN A 76 40.37 1.15 26.20
CA GLN A 76 39.67 0.92 27.48
C GLN A 76 38.56 1.85 27.99
N PRO A 77 37.57 1.28 28.74
CA PRO A 77 36.39 1.97 29.22
C PRO A 77 36.59 2.46 30.66
N GLU A 78 36.49 3.77 30.90
CA GLU A 78 36.39 4.30 32.25
C GLU A 78 35.11 5.12 32.42
N SER A 79 34.33 4.66 33.39
CA SER A 79 33.15 5.28 33.95
C SER A 79 33.52 6.58 34.68
N SER A 80 33.13 7.72 34.14
CA SER A 80 32.91 8.93 34.96
C SER A 80 31.97 9.89 34.24
N SER A 81 30.89 10.20 34.94
CA SER A 81 29.97 11.30 34.67
C SER A 81 30.72 12.64 34.58
N SER A 82 30.78 13.19 33.38
CA SER A 82 31.02 14.62 33.15
C SER A 82 30.15 15.04 31.97
N THR A 83 29.23 15.95 32.25
CA THR A 83 28.50 16.76 31.28
C THR A 83 29.50 17.45 30.36
N GLY A 84 29.75 16.85 29.19
CA GLY A 84 30.53 17.48 28.14
C GLY A 84 29.68 18.54 27.47
N GLU A 85 29.96 19.81 27.73
CA GLU A 85 29.65 20.86 26.78
C GLU A 85 30.35 20.51 25.46
N VAL A 86 29.55 20.20 24.45
CA VAL A 86 30.03 19.97 23.09
C VAL A 86 30.44 21.33 22.55
N ASP A 87 31.76 21.56 22.48
CA ASP A 87 32.34 22.75 21.88
C ASP A 87 31.90 22.80 20.40
N ASN A 88 31.09 23.81 20.09
CA ASN A 88 30.27 23.90 18.87
C ASN A 88 30.97 24.78 17.81
N SER A 89 32.31 24.73 17.78
CA SER A 89 33.13 25.46 16.82
C SER A 89 33.22 24.66 15.53
N ASP A 90 32.55 25.17 14.50
CA ASP A 90 32.63 24.80 13.07
C ASP A 90 31.95 23.50 12.63
N VAL A 91 30.63 23.44 12.80
CA VAL A 91 29.78 22.54 11.98
C VAL A 91 29.71 23.08 10.55
N SER A 92 30.49 22.49 9.64
CA SER A 92 30.34 22.73 8.20
C SER A 92 29.14 21.94 7.67
N VAL A 93 28.32 22.61 6.87
CA VAL A 93 27.08 22.09 6.32
C VAL A 93 27.17 22.13 4.80
N ASP A 94 27.00 20.98 4.16
CA ASP A 94 27.04 20.81 2.72
C ASP A 94 25.71 20.26 2.20
N LEU A 95 25.43 20.47 0.91
CA LEU A 95 24.26 19.92 0.24
C LEU A 95 24.71 18.83 -0.73
N GLU A 96 24.05 17.68 -0.64
CA GLU A 96 24.28 16.54 -1.50
C GLU A 96 23.00 16.19 -2.25
N GLU A 97 23.13 15.92 -3.55
CA GLU A 97 22.01 15.44 -4.35
C GLU A 97 21.84 13.93 -4.13
N ILE A 98 20.67 13.51 -3.64
CA ILE A 98 20.36 12.11 -3.31
C ILE A 98 19.04 11.65 -3.91
N GLU A 99 18.96 10.37 -4.27
CA GLU A 99 17.74 9.72 -4.73
C GLU A 99 16.75 9.49 -3.58
N TRP A 100 15.44 9.58 -3.86
CA TRP A 100 14.39 9.46 -2.85
C TRP A 100 14.42 8.13 -2.09
N GLN A 101 14.84 7.05 -2.75
CA GLN A 101 14.99 5.73 -2.11
C GLN A 101 16.04 5.67 -0.99
N HIS A 102 16.94 6.65 -0.91
CA HIS A 102 17.99 6.71 0.11
C HIS A 102 17.69 7.71 1.23
N LEU A 103 16.54 8.37 1.20
CA LEU A 103 16.10 9.27 2.26
C LEU A 103 15.62 8.53 3.51
N GLY A 104 16.10 8.97 4.67
CA GLY A 104 15.74 8.44 5.99
C GLY A 104 14.93 9.43 6.83
N VAL A 105 14.29 8.91 7.87
CA VAL A 105 13.70 9.75 8.93
C VAL A 105 14.82 10.50 9.65
N GLY A 106 14.65 11.79 9.85
CA GLY A 106 15.66 12.67 10.46
C GLY A 106 16.57 13.38 9.44
N ASP A 107 16.53 13.01 8.17
CA ASP A 107 17.22 13.77 7.13
C ASP A 107 16.58 15.16 6.97
N ILE A 108 17.43 16.16 6.78
CA ILE A 108 17.00 17.52 6.43
C ILE A 108 17.19 17.68 4.92
N ILE A 109 16.16 18.14 4.23
CA ILE A 109 16.18 18.37 2.79
C ILE A 109 15.97 19.84 2.47
N GLU A 110 16.57 20.28 1.36
CA GLU A 110 16.32 21.59 0.77
C GLU A 110 15.33 21.45 -0.40
N LEU A 111 14.24 22.21 -0.31
CA LEU A 111 13.15 22.22 -1.27
C LEU A 111 13.10 23.57 -1.98
N HIS A 112 13.14 23.53 -3.31
CA HIS A 112 12.99 24.71 -4.15
C HIS A 112 11.52 24.90 -4.57
N PRO A 113 11.13 26.12 -4.97
CA PRO A 113 9.82 26.33 -5.58
C PRO A 113 9.65 25.45 -6.82
N GLY A 114 8.53 24.74 -6.93
CA GLY A 114 8.27 23.75 -7.99
C GLY A 114 8.65 22.32 -7.61
N ASP A 115 9.48 22.11 -6.57
CA ASP A 115 9.88 20.77 -6.16
C ASP A 115 8.72 19.99 -5.56
N GLU A 116 8.68 18.69 -5.87
CA GLU A 116 7.77 17.74 -5.25
C GLU A 116 8.37 17.22 -3.94
N VAL A 117 7.55 17.14 -2.90
CA VAL A 117 7.99 16.71 -1.57
C VAL A 117 8.13 15.18 -1.54
N PRO A 118 9.32 14.63 -1.22
CA PRO A 118 9.59 13.19 -1.31
C PRO A 118 8.95 12.35 -0.20
N ALA A 119 8.71 12.96 0.95
CA ALA A 119 8.33 12.30 2.20
C ALA A 119 7.43 13.22 3.03
N ASP A 120 6.89 12.76 4.16
CA ASP A 120 6.18 13.68 5.06
C ASP A 120 7.22 14.42 5.90
N CYS A 121 7.22 15.76 5.80
CA CYS A 121 8.28 16.59 6.35
C CYS A 121 7.73 17.78 7.16
N ILE A 122 8.43 18.17 8.23
CA ILE A 122 8.16 19.43 8.94
C ILE A 122 8.89 20.56 8.23
N LEU A 123 8.16 21.62 7.89
CA LEU A 123 8.67 22.79 7.18
C LEU A 123 9.39 23.77 8.13
N PHE A 124 10.60 24.18 7.77
CA PHE A 124 11.38 25.24 8.41
C PHE A 124 11.57 26.42 7.45
N GLY A 125 11.46 27.65 7.97
CA GLY A 125 11.45 28.86 7.13
C GLY A 125 12.86 29.33 6.81
N ALA A 126 13.12 29.90 5.64
CA ALA A 126 14.47 30.31 5.24
C ALA A 126 14.87 31.73 5.76
N GLY A 127 14.48 32.05 6.99
CA GLY A 127 15.09 33.13 7.80
C GLY A 127 15.02 34.57 7.28
N LYS A 128 13.99 34.97 6.52
CA LYS A 128 13.90 36.36 5.98
C LYS A 128 13.37 37.38 7.00
N ASP A 129 12.55 36.94 7.94
CA ASP A 129 11.99 37.80 9.01
C ASP A 129 11.71 36.94 10.23
N ASP A 130 12.58 36.99 11.24
CA ASP A 130 12.46 36.18 12.46
C ASP A 130 11.20 36.53 13.28
N LYS A 131 10.47 37.60 12.94
CA LYS A 131 9.29 38.07 13.67
C LYS A 131 7.99 37.41 13.24
N ARG A 132 7.92 36.78 12.06
CA ARG A 132 6.70 36.15 11.55
C ARG A 132 6.98 34.81 10.89
N PRO A 133 6.14 33.79 11.14
CA PRO A 133 6.28 32.52 10.44
C PRO A 133 6.05 32.71 8.95
N GLU A 134 7.03 32.27 8.17
CA GLU A 134 6.94 32.19 6.72
C GLU A 134 5.78 31.28 6.30
N ILE A 135 5.02 31.73 5.29
CA ILE A 135 3.91 30.97 4.72
C ILE A 135 4.35 30.47 3.36
N VAL A 136 4.38 29.15 3.19
CA VAL A 136 4.66 28.46 1.93
C VAL A 136 3.35 27.90 1.41
N TYR A 137 3.08 28.08 0.13
CA TYR A 137 1.91 27.49 -0.51
C TYR A 137 2.29 26.17 -1.14
N VAL A 138 1.49 25.14 -0.89
CA VAL A 138 1.64 23.83 -1.53
C VAL A 138 0.45 23.53 -2.42
N GLU A 139 0.73 22.92 -3.56
CA GLU A 139 -0.28 22.35 -4.44
C GLU A 139 -0.65 20.96 -3.96
N THR A 140 -1.95 20.68 -3.84
CA THR A 140 -2.44 19.34 -3.45
C THR A 140 -3.10 18.57 -4.59
N ALA A 141 -2.97 19.01 -5.84
CA ALA A 141 -3.56 18.33 -7.00
C ALA A 141 -3.24 16.82 -7.04
N ASN A 142 -2.04 16.44 -6.60
CA ASN A 142 -1.58 15.06 -6.55
C ASN A 142 -2.20 14.21 -5.41
N LEU A 143 -2.80 14.84 -4.39
CA LEU A 143 -3.37 14.16 -3.21
C LEU A 143 -4.90 14.07 -3.24
N ASP A 144 -5.60 15.17 -3.56
CA ASP A 144 -7.06 15.25 -3.51
C ASP A 144 -7.72 15.46 -4.88
N GLY A 145 -6.93 15.54 -5.96
CA GLY A 145 -7.44 15.75 -7.33
C GLY A 145 -7.98 17.16 -7.58
N GLU A 146 -7.86 18.06 -6.61
CA GLU A 146 -8.23 19.47 -6.72
C GLU A 146 -6.96 20.32 -6.81
N ALA A 147 -6.90 21.20 -7.83
CA ALA A 147 -5.82 22.19 -7.95
C ALA A 147 -6.04 23.34 -6.97
N ASN A 148 -5.90 23.05 -5.67
CA ASN A 148 -6.03 24.00 -4.59
C ASN A 148 -4.67 24.27 -3.93
N TRP A 149 -4.47 25.52 -3.54
CA TRP A 149 -3.27 25.95 -2.85
C TRP A 149 -3.56 25.98 -1.35
N LYS A 150 -2.80 25.20 -0.58
CA LYS A 150 -2.94 25.19 0.88
C LYS A 150 -1.76 25.93 1.51
N PRO A 151 -2.01 26.93 2.37
CA PRO A 151 -0.93 27.60 3.08
C PRO A 151 -0.35 26.66 4.14
N LYS A 152 0.97 26.64 4.25
CA LYS A 152 1.77 25.92 5.24
C LYS A 152 2.65 26.90 5.99
N ARG A 153 2.72 26.76 7.30
CA ARG A 153 3.44 27.67 8.20
C ARG A 153 4.78 27.04 8.55
N ALA A 154 5.84 27.71 8.16
CA ALA A 154 7.19 27.27 8.47
C ALA A 154 7.52 27.53 9.94
N VAL A 155 8.09 26.53 10.59
CA VAL A 155 8.65 26.63 11.94
C VAL A 155 9.78 27.65 11.93
N GLN A 156 9.76 28.56 12.90
CA GLN A 156 10.79 29.59 13.03
C GLN A 156 11.80 29.15 14.09
N LEU A 157 13.07 29.41 13.80
CA LEU A 157 14.15 29.20 14.76
C LEU A 157 14.34 30.46 15.58
N SER A 158 14.72 30.31 16.84
CA SER A 158 15.00 31.48 17.67
C SER A 158 16.26 32.18 17.14
N SER A 159 16.21 33.50 16.97
CA SER A 159 17.35 34.31 16.51
C SER A 159 18.39 34.55 17.61
N ALA A 160 18.48 33.66 18.60
CA ALA A 160 19.42 33.85 19.71
C ALA A 160 20.83 33.98 19.14
N GLU A 161 21.38 35.20 19.20
CA GLU A 161 22.74 35.55 18.87
C GLU A 161 23.64 34.63 19.69
N VAL A 162 24.13 33.56 19.05
CA VAL A 162 25.16 32.73 19.65
C VAL A 162 26.35 33.67 19.84
N GLY A 163 26.75 33.90 21.09
CA GLY A 163 27.78 34.85 21.50
C GLY A 163 29.20 34.51 21.02
N GLY A 164 29.37 34.42 19.70
CA GLY A 164 30.65 34.48 19.01
C GLY A 164 30.93 35.95 18.69
N ASN A 165 32.08 36.43 19.14
CA ASN A 165 32.56 37.78 18.86
C ASN A 165 32.95 37.89 17.37
N GLU A 166 31.97 38.01 16.47
CA GLU A 166 32.23 38.18 15.04
C GLU A 166 31.98 39.64 14.67
N ASN A 167 33.02 40.45 14.82
CA ASN A 167 33.11 41.75 14.13
C ASN A 167 33.25 41.48 12.62
N LEU A 168 32.16 41.10 11.95
CA LEU A 168 32.10 40.97 10.51
C LEU A 168 30.89 41.76 9.99
N ASN A 169 31.22 42.88 9.35
CA ASN A 169 30.37 43.82 8.64
C ASN A 169 29.05 43.22 8.07
N GLY A 170 27.95 43.39 8.81
CA GLY A 170 26.53 43.48 8.41
C GLY A 170 26.05 43.06 7.00
N ARG A 171 26.52 41.94 6.44
CA ARG A 171 26.16 41.51 5.07
C ARG A 171 25.93 40.01 4.91
N GLU A 172 26.01 39.21 5.97
CA GLU A 172 25.89 37.73 5.90
C GLU A 172 24.53 37.15 6.34
N GLU A 173 23.58 37.98 6.75
CA GLU A 173 22.46 37.55 7.61
C GLU A 173 21.34 36.71 6.95
N HIS A 174 21.34 36.52 5.62
CA HIS A 174 20.25 35.80 4.93
C HIS A 174 20.71 34.87 3.80
N THR A 175 21.80 34.12 4.02
CA THR A 175 22.14 33.01 3.12
C THR A 175 21.43 31.72 3.55
N PRO A 176 20.95 30.88 2.61
CA PRO A 176 20.35 29.58 2.94
C PRO A 176 21.24 28.70 3.82
N VAL A 177 22.56 28.74 3.57
CA VAL A 177 23.59 28.02 4.33
C VAL A 177 23.65 28.45 5.79
N ALA A 178 23.59 29.76 6.09
CA ALA A 178 23.59 30.26 7.47
C ALA A 178 22.34 29.78 8.24
N PHE A 179 21.18 29.76 7.58
CA PHE A 179 19.97 29.19 8.17
C PHE A 179 20.12 27.69 8.44
N ALA A 180 20.67 26.93 7.49
CA ALA A 180 20.88 25.49 7.66
C ALA A 180 21.81 25.17 8.83
N GLN A 181 22.91 25.93 8.98
CA GLN A 181 23.80 25.83 10.14
C GLN A 181 23.06 26.11 11.46
N ARG A 182 22.22 27.15 11.49
CA ARG A 182 21.39 27.48 12.65
C ARG A 182 20.39 26.37 12.98
N LEU A 183 19.73 25.80 11.98
CA LEU A 183 18.80 24.69 12.13
C LEU A 183 19.48 23.48 12.76
N VAL A 184 20.63 23.06 12.22
CA VAL A 184 21.39 21.92 12.76
C VAL A 184 21.85 22.16 14.21
N ARG A 185 22.25 23.39 14.54
CA ARG A 185 22.70 23.75 15.90
C ARG A 185 21.56 23.77 16.92
N GLN A 186 20.37 24.24 16.53
CA GLN A 186 19.23 24.40 17.45
C GLN A 186 18.33 23.17 17.54
N LEU A 187 18.27 22.34 16.50
CA LEU A 187 17.44 21.13 16.47
C LEU A 187 17.93 20.10 17.51
N ARG A 188 17.10 19.80 18.51
CA ARG A 188 17.35 18.73 19.50
C ARG A 188 16.61 17.46 19.16
N SER A 189 15.27 17.53 19.12
CA SER A 189 14.42 16.40 18.77
C SER A 189 13.06 16.88 18.27
N VAL A 190 12.41 16.03 17.49
CA VAL A 190 11.01 16.18 17.12
C VAL A 190 10.29 14.90 17.54
N GLU A 191 9.29 15.06 18.40
CA GLU A 191 8.43 13.97 18.83
C GLU A 191 7.13 14.04 18.03
N VAL A 192 6.85 12.99 17.25
CA VAL A 192 5.67 12.92 16.39
C VAL A 192 4.74 11.80 16.87
N GLU A 193 3.44 11.93 16.56
CA GLU A 193 2.48 10.83 16.80
C GLU A 193 2.77 9.58 15.93
N ALA A 194 2.04 8.49 16.13
CA ALA A 194 2.20 7.31 15.27
C ALA A 194 1.69 7.58 13.84
N PRO A 195 2.26 6.92 12.80
CA PRO A 195 1.81 7.06 11.42
C PRO A 195 0.30 6.81 11.26
N SER A 196 -0.43 7.78 10.71
CA SER A 196 -1.88 7.73 10.55
C SER A 196 -2.28 7.95 9.08
N SER A 197 -3.48 7.50 8.67
CA SER A 197 -4.01 7.74 7.31
C SER A 197 -4.83 9.02 7.20
N ASP A 198 -5.05 9.73 8.31
CA ASP A 198 -5.79 10.99 8.36
C ASP A 198 -4.88 12.11 7.82
N LEU A 199 -5.26 12.71 6.68
CA LEU A 199 -4.49 13.76 6.04
C LEU A 199 -4.58 15.11 6.78
N TYR A 200 -5.58 15.29 7.66
CA TYR A 200 -5.91 16.59 8.27
C TYR A 200 -5.52 16.69 9.74
N ARG A 201 -5.22 15.57 10.39
CA ARG A 201 -4.82 15.52 11.79
C ARG A 201 -3.34 15.24 11.91
N PHE A 202 -2.56 16.17 12.45
CA PHE A 202 -1.16 15.96 12.79
C PHE A 202 -0.83 16.67 14.09
N HIS A 203 -0.11 15.98 14.97
CA HIS A 203 0.43 16.56 16.20
C HIS A 203 1.88 16.16 16.37
N ALA A 204 2.75 17.16 16.59
CA ALA A 204 4.14 16.94 16.94
C ALA A 204 4.63 18.00 17.93
N THR A 205 5.73 17.70 18.62
CA THR A 205 6.42 18.64 19.51
C THR A 205 7.85 18.79 19.04
N PHE A 206 8.24 20.02 18.74
CA PHE A 206 9.61 20.38 18.35
C PHE A 206 10.36 20.92 19.55
N TRP A 207 11.45 20.25 19.90
CA TRP A 207 12.36 20.64 20.97
C TRP A 207 13.59 21.33 20.37
N HIS A 208 13.86 22.57 20.77
CA HIS A 208 14.96 23.37 20.25
C HIS A 208 15.74 24.11 21.32
N ASP A 209 17.02 24.35 21.05
CA ASP A 209 17.88 25.15 21.91
C ASP A 209 17.68 26.64 21.61
N SER A 210 17.42 27.44 22.65
CA SER A 210 17.23 28.89 22.52
C SER A 210 18.41 29.61 23.16
N GLY A 211 19.59 29.49 22.52
CA GLY A 211 20.85 30.17 22.81
C GLY A 211 20.96 30.95 24.13
N GLY A 212 20.85 30.24 25.26
CA GLY A 212 20.98 30.81 26.62
C GLY A 212 19.76 30.67 27.54
N SER A 213 18.55 30.43 27.03
CA SER A 213 17.31 30.25 27.82
C SER A 213 16.91 28.79 28.05
N GLY A 214 17.81 27.85 27.76
CA GLY A 214 17.58 26.42 27.84
C GLY A 214 16.74 25.86 26.69
N VAL A 215 16.31 24.61 26.84
CA VAL A 215 15.52 23.89 25.82
C VAL A 215 14.07 24.40 25.84
N GLN A 216 13.60 24.89 24.69
CA GLN A 216 12.23 25.30 24.44
C GLN A 216 11.47 24.22 23.68
N ARG A 217 10.13 24.25 23.79
CA ARG A 217 9.23 23.34 23.07
C ARG A 217 8.16 24.09 22.31
N GLU A 218 7.91 23.70 21.08
CA GLU A 218 6.89 24.25 20.20
C GLU A 218 5.94 23.14 19.72
N GLY A 219 4.63 23.38 19.81
CA GLY A 219 3.62 22.47 19.30
C GLY A 219 3.40 22.66 17.81
N LEU A 220 3.44 21.59 17.05
CA LEU A 220 3.29 21.58 15.60
C LEU A 220 1.99 20.91 15.19
N SER A 221 1.34 21.48 14.19
CA SER A 221 0.07 21.00 13.62
C SER A 221 0.22 20.64 12.14
N VAL A 222 -0.87 20.21 11.51
CA VAL A 222 -0.92 19.91 10.07
C VAL A 222 -0.50 21.12 9.20
N ASP A 223 -0.58 22.34 9.73
CA ASP A 223 -0.14 23.55 9.02
C ASP A 223 1.38 23.58 8.85
N ASN A 224 2.13 22.89 9.71
CA ASN A 224 3.59 22.80 9.64
C ASN A 224 4.08 21.58 8.83
N LEU A 225 3.17 20.68 8.44
CA LEU A 225 3.48 19.42 7.77
C LEU A 225 3.33 19.55 6.25
N LEU A 226 4.40 19.21 5.53
CA LEU A 226 4.38 18.90 4.11
C LEU A 226 4.09 17.41 3.92
N LEU A 227 3.20 17.08 3.00
CA LEU A 227 2.83 15.69 2.70
C LEU A 227 3.57 15.23 1.45
N ARG A 228 3.97 13.96 1.43
CA ARG A 228 4.56 13.34 0.22
C ARG A 228 3.67 13.56 -1.01
N GLY A 229 4.29 13.94 -2.12
CA GLY A 229 3.60 14.16 -3.40
C GLY A 229 2.96 15.54 -3.57
N THR A 230 2.93 16.37 -2.52
CA THR A 230 2.62 17.81 -2.70
C THR A 230 3.77 18.51 -3.38
N SER A 231 3.48 19.57 -4.15
CA SER A 231 4.51 20.39 -4.78
C SER A 231 4.55 21.77 -4.15
N LEU A 232 5.75 22.31 -3.91
CA LEU A 232 5.90 23.68 -3.47
C LEU A 232 5.51 24.60 -4.63
N ARG A 233 4.67 25.60 -4.36
CA ARG A 233 4.23 26.53 -5.40
C ARG A 233 5.40 27.36 -5.91
N GLU A 234 5.54 27.38 -7.23
CA GLU A 234 6.39 28.36 -7.91
C GLU A 234 5.71 29.74 -7.84
N GLU A 235 6.38 30.71 -7.22
CA GLU A 235 5.89 32.08 -7.22
C GLU A 235 6.21 32.72 -8.57
N SER A 236 5.19 33.20 -9.28
CA SER A 236 5.34 33.82 -10.62
C SER A 236 6.00 35.20 -10.60
N SER A 237 6.26 35.76 -9.41
CA SER A 237 6.95 37.03 -9.26
C SER A 237 8.47 36.80 -9.35
N HIS A 238 9.16 37.58 -10.20
CA HIS A 238 10.60 37.44 -10.51
C HIS A 238 11.54 37.83 -9.35
N THR A 239 11.15 37.54 -8.11
CA THR A 239 11.85 37.96 -6.89
C THR A 239 12.42 36.74 -6.19
N HIS A 240 13.61 36.31 -6.61
CA HIS A 240 14.47 35.30 -5.97
C HIS A 240 13.76 34.03 -5.46
N ALA A 241 13.87 32.94 -6.23
CA ALA A 241 13.49 31.59 -5.79
C ALA A 241 14.08 31.31 -4.40
N LYS A 242 13.20 31.17 -3.40
CA LYS A 242 13.58 30.95 -2.01
C LYS A 242 13.55 29.45 -1.74
N SER A 243 14.71 28.90 -1.39
CA SER A 243 14.81 27.55 -0.89
C SER A 243 14.23 27.46 0.52
N HIS A 244 13.58 26.33 0.83
CA HIS A 244 13.04 26.03 2.15
C HIS A 244 13.69 24.76 2.68
N TYR A 245 13.82 24.65 4.00
CA TYR A 245 14.34 23.45 4.62
C TYR A 245 13.21 22.64 5.22
N ALA A 246 13.30 21.31 5.14
CA ALA A 246 12.31 20.43 5.73
C ALA A 246 12.96 19.23 6.40
N LEU A 247 12.46 18.84 7.57
CA LEU A 247 12.91 17.65 8.28
C LEU A 247 11.97 16.48 8.00
N ILE A 248 12.51 15.37 7.50
CA ILE A 248 11.73 14.18 7.21
C ILE A 248 11.29 13.50 8.52
N VAL A 249 9.98 13.32 8.68
CA VAL A 249 9.39 12.65 9.86
C VAL A 249 8.77 11.29 9.55
N TYR A 250 8.25 11.07 8.33
CA TYR A 250 7.81 9.76 7.88
C TYR A 250 8.26 9.48 6.46
N THR A 251 8.67 8.25 6.18
CA THR A 251 9.13 7.81 4.86
C THR A 251 8.33 6.61 4.34
N GLY A 252 8.36 6.40 3.02
CA GLY A 252 7.77 5.23 2.37
C GLY A 252 6.30 4.98 2.76
N LYS A 253 6.03 3.78 3.30
CA LYS A 253 4.67 3.32 3.67
C LYS A 253 4.11 4.01 4.92
N ASP A 254 4.94 4.72 5.67
CA ASP A 254 4.50 5.44 6.86
C ASP A 254 4.02 6.86 6.54
N THR A 255 4.30 7.36 5.34
CA THR A 255 3.72 8.62 4.86
C THR A 255 2.20 8.54 4.83
N ARG A 256 1.53 9.61 5.25
CA ARG A 256 0.06 9.67 5.36
C ARG A 256 -0.60 9.46 4.01
N ALA A 257 -0.02 10.03 2.95
CA ALA A 257 -0.46 9.82 1.58
C ALA A 257 -0.41 8.33 1.18
N ALA A 258 0.70 7.65 1.46
CA ALA A 258 0.81 6.21 1.18
C ALA A 258 -0.19 5.40 2.00
N ARG A 259 -0.36 5.69 3.30
CA ARG A 259 -1.33 4.98 4.15
C ARG A 259 -2.77 5.21 3.71
N ASN A 260 -3.09 6.42 3.25
CA ASN A 260 -4.40 6.75 2.68
C ASN A 260 -4.64 5.94 1.39
N ALA A 261 -3.63 5.87 0.52
CA ALA A 261 -3.67 5.06 -0.70
C ALA A 261 -3.77 3.54 -0.43
N PHE A 262 -2.99 3.00 0.51
CA PHE A 262 -3.06 1.57 0.89
C PHE A 262 -4.43 1.20 1.46
N CYS A 263 -5.06 2.09 2.23
CA CYS A 263 -6.41 1.89 2.71
C CYS A 263 -7.42 1.84 1.54
N ALA A 264 -7.22 2.67 0.52
CA ALA A 264 -8.05 2.68 -0.68
C ALA A 264 -7.78 1.51 -1.65
N ASP A 265 -6.58 0.92 -1.60
CA ASP A 265 -6.11 -0.17 -2.47
C ASP A 265 -6.38 -1.57 -1.89
N LEU A 266 -7.14 -1.65 -0.78
CA LEU A 266 -7.77 -2.91 -0.35
C LEU A 266 -8.68 -3.41 -1.49
N ARG A 267 -8.08 -4.27 -2.32
CA ARG A 267 -8.59 -4.95 -3.53
C ARG A 267 -10.04 -4.54 -3.83
N LYS A 268 -10.20 -3.49 -4.63
CA LYS A 268 -11.51 -3.02 -5.09
C LYS A 268 -12.14 -4.13 -5.92
N PHE A 269 -12.88 -5.03 -5.27
CA PHE A 269 -13.77 -5.93 -5.97
C PHE A 269 -14.77 -5.07 -6.71
N SER A 270 -14.85 -5.22 -8.03
CA SER A 270 -15.86 -4.51 -8.79
C SER A 270 -17.22 -5.03 -8.34
N PHE A 271 -18.18 -4.14 -8.11
CA PHE A 271 -19.59 -4.53 -7.90
C PHE A 271 -20.06 -5.52 -8.99
N PHE A 272 -19.53 -5.38 -10.20
CA PHE A 272 -19.78 -6.30 -11.31
C PHE A 272 -19.27 -7.72 -11.05
N ASP A 273 -18.11 -7.89 -10.43
CA ASP A 273 -17.53 -9.21 -10.13
C ASP A 273 -18.44 -9.97 -9.17
N GLU A 274 -18.93 -9.31 -8.12
CA GLU A 274 -19.88 -9.89 -7.17
C GLU A 274 -21.21 -10.28 -7.87
N TRP A 275 -21.71 -9.41 -8.76
CA TRP A 275 -22.92 -9.70 -9.52
C TRP A 275 -22.76 -10.89 -10.49
N VAL A 276 -21.61 -11.00 -11.15
CA VAL A 276 -21.27 -12.15 -12.01
C VAL A 276 -21.21 -13.44 -11.20
N ASP A 277 -20.60 -13.41 -10.02
CA ASP A 277 -20.55 -14.56 -9.10
C ASP A 277 -21.97 -15.03 -8.71
N TRP A 278 -22.89 -14.11 -8.43
CA TRP A 278 -24.29 -14.44 -8.16
C TRP A 278 -25.02 -15.07 -9.35
N ILE A 279 -24.76 -14.58 -10.56
CA ILE A 279 -25.33 -15.18 -11.78
C ILE A 279 -24.80 -16.60 -11.97
N MET A 280 -23.48 -16.80 -11.85
CA MET A 280 -22.87 -18.12 -11.95
C MET A 280 -23.50 -19.11 -10.96
N LEU A 281 -23.71 -18.70 -9.70
CA LEU A 281 -24.35 -19.55 -8.70
C LEU A 281 -25.77 -19.97 -9.11
N ARG A 282 -26.58 -19.02 -9.62
CA ARG A 282 -27.95 -19.33 -10.11
C ARG A 282 -27.93 -20.29 -11.30
N CYS A 283 -26.99 -20.12 -12.22
CA CYS A 283 -26.82 -21.03 -13.36
C CYS A 283 -26.49 -22.45 -12.89
N VAL A 284 -25.58 -22.61 -11.93
CA VAL A 284 -25.22 -23.93 -11.38
C VAL A 284 -26.40 -24.57 -10.66
N LEU A 285 -27.19 -23.81 -9.90
CA LEU A 285 -28.39 -24.33 -9.23
C LEU A 285 -29.45 -24.81 -10.22
N LEU A 286 -29.66 -24.08 -11.31
CA LEU A 286 -30.59 -24.47 -12.37
C LEU A 286 -30.12 -25.74 -13.10
N GLU A 287 -28.82 -25.89 -13.35
CA GLU A 287 -28.23 -27.09 -13.93
C GLU A 287 -28.46 -28.32 -13.04
N VAL A 288 -28.19 -28.20 -11.74
CA VAL A 288 -28.44 -29.28 -10.76
C VAL A 288 -29.92 -29.66 -10.72
N ALA A 289 -30.83 -28.68 -10.71
CA ALA A 289 -32.26 -28.93 -10.73
C ALA A 289 -32.71 -29.66 -12.01
N PHE A 290 -32.14 -29.29 -13.16
CA PHE A 290 -32.41 -29.94 -14.44
C PHE A 290 -31.90 -31.39 -14.46
N CYS A 291 -30.69 -31.65 -13.98
CA CYS A 291 -30.14 -33.00 -13.82
C CYS A 291 -31.03 -33.88 -12.92
N PHE A 292 -31.51 -33.32 -11.81
CA PHE A 292 -32.42 -34.03 -10.91
C PHE A 292 -33.77 -34.33 -11.58
N GLY A 293 -34.33 -33.37 -12.31
CA GLY A 293 -35.58 -33.57 -13.08
C GLY A 293 -35.46 -34.68 -14.11
N MET A 294 -34.35 -34.73 -14.88
CA MET A 294 -34.09 -35.80 -15.83
C MET A 294 -33.90 -37.17 -15.16
N ALA A 295 -33.24 -37.21 -14.00
CA ALA A 295 -33.06 -38.46 -13.26
C ALA A 295 -34.40 -39.04 -12.77
N LEU A 296 -35.29 -38.20 -12.23
CA LEU A 296 -36.63 -38.59 -11.83
C LEU A 296 -37.48 -39.07 -13.02
N TRP A 297 -37.40 -38.35 -14.14
CA TRP A 297 -38.07 -38.73 -15.37
C TRP A 297 -37.62 -40.10 -15.87
N ASN A 298 -36.30 -40.33 -15.91
CA ASN A 298 -35.72 -41.60 -16.32
C ASN A 298 -36.18 -42.76 -15.41
N HIS A 299 -36.18 -42.56 -14.09
CA HIS A 299 -36.68 -43.54 -13.13
C HIS A 299 -38.17 -43.88 -13.36
N TRP A 300 -38.99 -42.85 -13.60
CA TRP A 300 -40.41 -43.04 -13.87
C TRP A 300 -40.65 -43.82 -15.18
N CYS A 301 -39.95 -43.47 -16.26
CA CYS A 301 -40.02 -44.19 -17.53
C CYS A 301 -39.56 -45.65 -17.41
N SER A 302 -38.49 -45.92 -16.66
CA SER A 302 -38.02 -47.28 -16.44
C SER A 302 -39.06 -48.11 -15.67
N THR A 303 -39.65 -47.54 -14.62
CA THR A 303 -40.69 -48.22 -13.83
C THR A 303 -41.96 -48.48 -14.65
N SER A 304 -42.38 -47.51 -15.47
CA SER A 304 -43.56 -47.68 -16.32
C SER A 304 -43.35 -48.72 -17.42
N MET A 305 -42.16 -48.79 -18.04
CA MET A 305 -41.84 -49.86 -19.00
C MET A 305 -41.90 -51.26 -18.36
N ILE A 306 -41.30 -51.46 -17.18
CA ILE A 306 -41.33 -52.76 -16.48
C ILE A 306 -42.77 -53.19 -16.20
N ASN A 307 -43.62 -52.26 -15.78
CA ASN A 307 -45.04 -52.55 -15.52
C ASN A 307 -45.79 -52.97 -16.78
N HIS A 308 -45.48 -52.37 -17.94
CA HIS A 308 -46.07 -52.76 -19.23
C HIS A 308 -45.58 -54.14 -19.71
N GLU A 309 -44.31 -54.48 -19.49
CA GLU A 309 -43.73 -55.77 -19.89
C GLU A 309 -44.33 -56.94 -19.09
N GLN A 310 -44.56 -56.74 -17.78
CA GLN A 310 -45.21 -57.73 -16.91
C GLN A 310 -46.67 -58.00 -17.32
N GLN A 311 -47.40 -56.96 -17.77
CA GLN A 311 -48.76 -57.12 -18.29
C GLN A 311 -48.80 -57.86 -19.63
N GLY A 312 -47.79 -57.67 -20.49
CA GLY A 312 -47.60 -58.46 -21.72
C GLY A 312 -47.34 -59.96 -21.46
N LEU A 313 -46.54 -60.26 -20.42
CA LEU A 313 -46.27 -61.65 -20.00
C LEU A 313 -47.48 -62.32 -19.35
N GLN A 314 -48.31 -61.58 -18.59
CA GLN A 314 -49.55 -62.13 -18.02
C GLN A 314 -50.65 -62.37 -19.05
N SER A 315 -50.70 -61.58 -20.13
CA SER A 315 -51.68 -61.76 -21.21
C SER A 315 -51.30 -62.85 -22.21
N SER A 316 -50.00 -63.20 -22.31
CA SER A 316 -49.49 -64.29 -23.17
C SER A 316 -49.44 -65.65 -22.48
N ASN A 317 -49.62 -65.71 -21.16
CA ASN A 317 -49.85 -66.95 -20.42
C ASN A 317 -51.37 -67.22 -20.31
N PRO A 318 -51.97 -68.08 -21.16
CA PRO A 318 -53.35 -68.46 -20.94
C PRO A 318 -53.47 -69.17 -19.59
N ALA A 319 -54.42 -68.72 -18.77
CA ALA A 319 -54.69 -69.30 -17.46
C ALA A 319 -54.82 -70.83 -17.54
N PRO A 320 -54.26 -71.62 -16.60
CA PRO A 320 -54.55 -73.04 -16.55
C PRO A 320 -56.06 -73.19 -16.30
N ALA A 321 -56.74 -73.84 -17.25
CA ALA A 321 -58.14 -74.18 -17.16
C ALA A 321 -58.42 -74.83 -15.80
N GLN A 322 -59.44 -74.31 -15.10
CA GLN A 322 -59.87 -74.85 -13.82
C GLN A 322 -60.15 -76.35 -13.96
N GLN A 323 -59.36 -77.11 -13.20
CA GLN A 323 -59.38 -78.55 -13.16
C GLN A 323 -60.64 -79.02 -12.42
N GLY A 324 -61.63 -79.47 -13.18
CA GLY A 324 -62.64 -80.40 -12.68
C GLY A 324 -61.95 -81.71 -12.27
N ARG A 325 -62.22 -82.14 -11.03
CA ARG A 325 -61.77 -83.40 -10.41
C ARG A 325 -61.71 -84.57 -11.40
N SER A 326 -60.55 -85.20 -11.54
CA SER A 326 -60.43 -86.66 -11.50
C SER A 326 -58.96 -87.12 -11.37
N SER A 327 -58.71 -87.86 -10.28
CA SER A 327 -57.84 -89.02 -10.14
C SER A 327 -56.41 -89.02 -10.72
N SER A 328 -55.48 -89.16 -9.77
CA SER A 328 -54.22 -89.92 -9.83
C SER A 328 -53.12 -89.44 -10.79
N ARG A 329 -51.90 -89.26 -10.25
CA ARG A 329 -50.81 -90.27 -10.36
C ARG A 329 -49.38 -89.65 -10.36
N TRP A 330 -48.59 -90.10 -9.37
CA TRP A 330 -47.12 -90.22 -9.21
C TRP A 330 -46.17 -89.01 -9.10
N PHE A 331 -45.28 -89.18 -8.12
CA PHE A 331 -44.10 -88.42 -7.67
C PHE A 331 -42.95 -88.35 -8.69
N TYR A 332 -42.09 -87.33 -8.56
CA TYR A 332 -40.63 -87.51 -8.44
C TYR A 332 -39.97 -86.32 -7.73
N ARG A 333 -39.00 -86.60 -6.85
CA ARG A 333 -38.17 -85.65 -6.07
C ARG A 333 -36.74 -85.60 -6.66
N PRO A 334 -35.89 -84.62 -6.30
CA PRO A 334 -34.80 -84.09 -7.12
C PRO A 334 -33.46 -84.82 -6.95
N LEU A 335 -32.55 -84.52 -7.89
CA LEU A 335 -31.15 -84.21 -7.63
C LEU A 335 -30.80 -82.92 -8.36
#